data_AF-A0A8H6RF19-F1
#
_entry.id   AF-A0A8H6RF19-F1
#
_cell.length_a   1.000
_cell.length_b   1.000
_cell.length_c   1.000
_cell.angle_alpha   90.00
_cell.angle_beta   90.00
_cell.angle_gamma   90.00
#
_symmetry.space_group_name_H-M   'P 1'
#
loop_
_entity.id
_entity.type
_entity.pdbx_description
1 polymer ?
#
loop_
_entity_poly.entity_id
_entity_poly.type
_entity_poly.pdbx_seq_one_letter_code
_entity_poly.pdbx_strand_id
1 'polypeptide(L)'
;MSRFGFWSLGLLAWACLSSASKCPPAIKIDKKPQLFILTDITNEPDDSMSLVRLLVHSDQYNITPDAILNTTSVWNEVVGNLSTHSEGEYPTKEYLESIVTAGHPVYGTAVFNQTTLSTGASRLIKVLDSLSEDELLHVHGWGGVNTLAEALKHLRESREQHEVSSLTSRLRVYTISDQDNAGPWIRLNFPQIPYIVSIHGFNQYSEATWVGMNSGTGSDLYLSSQNYSSKNFQIGPLGEKYPDIIYGMEGDTPTFLHTMQNGVNGGPLDHPEWGGWGGRYSLVDPSRQTLVYANTEDSVVGSDNETYTTAQATIWRWRQAYQDEMSARMQWTILSNYSLGSHPPVVSVNGSCGSQQVEFEVDPLQTVVLDGSATYDPDAGLPGHEDLEYKWWQYGEITSTMGGTTVPQLNFTLSDNGRVTSVKMPTAEAACEAVEAQANIGLGVQPVCQEYHIIFEVKGSGRPFPIRRYKRVILKVQSPVAAEKR
;
A
#
# COMPACT_ATOMS: atom_id res chain seq x y z
N MET A 1 9.31 -14.27 73.47
CA MET A 1 8.68 -12.94 73.29
C MET A 1 9.68 -12.09 72.54
N SER A 2 9.49 -11.55 71.35
CA SER A 2 8.35 -11.35 70.44
C SER A 2 8.94 -11.18 69.02
N ARG A 3 8.38 -11.86 68.02
CA ARG A 3 8.69 -11.62 66.60
C ARG A 3 7.90 -10.39 66.13
N PHE A 4 8.57 -9.39 65.58
CA PHE A 4 7.92 -8.27 64.87
C PHE A 4 7.72 -8.68 63.40
N GLY A 5 6.45 -8.73 62.97
CA GLY A 5 6.05 -8.89 61.59
C GLY A 5 5.88 -7.52 60.93
N PHE A 6 6.51 -7.33 59.77
CA PHE A 6 6.28 -6.19 58.89
C PHE A 6 4.98 -6.41 58.11
N TRP A 7 4.06 -5.45 58.21
CA TRP A 7 2.89 -5.34 57.34
C TRP A 7 3.25 -4.44 56.16
N SER A 8 3.20 -4.97 54.95
CA SER A 8 3.28 -4.21 53.70
C SER A 8 1.88 -3.68 53.35
N LEU A 9 1.69 -2.36 53.44
CA LEU A 9 0.52 -1.69 52.86
C LEU A 9 0.68 -1.64 51.33
N GLY A 10 -0.24 -2.27 50.62
CA GLY A 10 -0.37 -2.14 49.17
C GLY A 10 -0.92 -0.76 48.81
N LEU A 11 -0.11 0.02 48.10
CA LEU A 11 -0.54 1.24 47.41
C LEU A 11 -1.28 0.83 46.12
N LEU A 12 -2.61 0.91 46.17
CA LEU A 12 -3.47 0.94 44.98
C LEU A 12 -3.20 2.26 44.23
N ALA A 13 -2.43 2.18 43.14
CA ALA A 13 -2.30 3.28 42.20
C ALA A 13 -3.61 3.40 41.39
N TRP A 14 -4.44 4.37 41.75
CA TRP A 14 -5.48 4.88 40.86
C TRP A 14 -4.80 5.59 39.70
N ALA A 15 -4.70 4.92 38.55
CA ALA A 15 -4.37 5.59 37.30
C ALA A 15 -5.52 6.56 36.98
N CYS A 16 -5.22 7.86 36.95
CA CYS A 16 -6.10 8.84 36.33
C CYS A 16 -6.30 8.42 34.87
N LEU A 17 -7.55 8.13 34.51
CA LEU A 17 -7.99 8.06 33.12
C LEU A 17 -7.75 9.45 32.52
N SER A 18 -6.61 9.66 31.87
CA SER A 18 -6.47 10.72 30.90
C SER A 18 -7.51 10.44 29.80
N SER A 19 -8.35 11.42 29.49
CA SER A 19 -9.16 11.36 28.28
C SER A 19 -8.22 11.12 27.12
N ALA A 20 -8.26 9.91 26.53
CA ALA A 20 -7.47 9.62 25.35
C ALA A 20 -7.80 10.70 24.30
N SER A 21 -6.79 11.48 23.91
CA SER A 21 -6.94 12.46 22.86
C SER A 21 -7.42 11.72 21.60
N LYS A 22 -8.58 12.12 21.06
CA LYS A 22 -9.11 11.53 19.81
C LYS A 22 -8.03 11.61 18.73
N CYS A 23 -7.90 10.54 17.94
CA CYS A 23 -6.99 10.53 16.79
C CYS A 23 -7.31 11.70 15.84
N PRO A 24 -6.28 12.26 15.18
CA PRO A 24 -6.49 13.30 14.17
C PRO A 24 -7.42 12.81 13.04
N PRO A 25 -8.02 13.73 12.26
CA PRO A 25 -8.92 13.38 11.16
C PRO A 25 -8.25 12.45 10.12
N ALA A 26 -9.06 11.65 9.43
CA ALA A 26 -8.62 10.52 8.61
C ALA A 26 -7.72 10.88 7.42
N ILE A 27 -7.73 12.14 6.99
CA ILE A 27 -7.04 12.60 5.78
C ILE A 27 -5.73 13.34 6.11
N LYS A 28 -5.43 13.52 7.41
CA LYS A 28 -4.14 14.06 7.83
C LYS A 28 -3.08 12.95 7.84
N ILE A 29 -2.30 12.90 6.77
CA ILE A 29 -1.09 12.07 6.68
C ILE A 29 0.07 12.81 7.35
N ASP A 30 0.80 12.13 8.24
CA ASP A 30 1.98 12.70 8.90
C ASP A 30 3.15 12.93 7.91
N LYS A 31 3.34 12.01 6.95
CA LYS A 31 4.38 12.09 5.90
C LYS A 31 3.87 11.46 4.60
N LYS A 32 3.68 12.27 3.56
CA LYS A 32 3.22 11.80 2.24
C LYS A 32 4.34 11.00 1.54
N PRO A 33 4.04 9.85 0.91
CA PRO A 33 5.00 9.16 0.07
C PRO A 33 5.45 10.04 -1.10
N GLN A 34 6.76 10.02 -1.40
CA GLN A 34 7.35 10.70 -2.55
C GLN A 34 7.24 9.79 -3.77
N LEU A 35 6.52 10.21 -4.81
CA LEU A 35 6.30 9.43 -6.03
C LEU A 35 7.00 10.08 -7.23
N PHE A 36 7.74 9.28 -8.00
CA PHE A 36 8.22 9.63 -9.33
C PHE A 36 7.58 8.70 -10.36
N ILE A 37 6.78 9.25 -11.28
CA ILE A 37 6.01 8.44 -12.23
C ILE A 37 6.68 8.47 -13.60
N LEU A 38 7.12 7.30 -14.06
CA LEU A 38 7.63 7.05 -15.41
C LEU A 38 6.49 6.47 -16.25
N THR A 39 5.94 7.28 -17.13
CA THR A 39 4.72 6.94 -17.88
C THR A 39 4.90 7.23 -19.36
N ASP A 40 4.34 6.36 -20.19
CA ASP A 40 4.21 6.52 -21.63
C ASP A 40 2.80 7.01 -22.01
N ILE A 41 2.15 7.82 -21.15
CA ILE A 41 0.77 8.36 -21.11
C ILE A 41 0.06 8.76 -22.43
N THR A 42 0.75 8.69 -23.55
CA THR A 42 0.22 8.88 -24.90
C THR A 42 0.08 7.59 -25.70
N ASN A 43 0.54 6.45 -25.15
CA ASN A 43 0.53 5.16 -25.82
C ASN A 43 -0.83 4.47 -25.67
N GLU A 44 -1.34 4.34 -24.43
CA GLU A 44 -2.62 3.70 -24.12
C GLU A 44 -3.51 4.56 -23.20
N PRO A 45 -4.85 4.35 -23.20
CA PRO A 45 -5.75 5.14 -22.37
C PRO A 45 -5.62 4.93 -20.85
N ASP A 46 -5.07 3.79 -20.41
CA ASP A 46 -5.05 3.40 -19.01
C ASP A 46 -4.08 4.21 -18.14
N ASP A 47 -2.93 4.66 -18.66
CA ASP A 47 -2.10 5.65 -17.98
C ASP A 47 -2.88 6.93 -17.66
N SER A 48 -3.74 7.38 -18.60
CA SER A 48 -4.58 8.57 -18.40
C SER A 48 -5.64 8.32 -17.32
N MET A 49 -6.22 7.12 -17.28
CA MET A 49 -7.14 6.73 -16.21
C MET A 49 -6.42 6.69 -14.84
N SER A 50 -5.25 6.05 -14.78
CA SER A 50 -4.42 5.94 -13.58
C SER A 50 -3.99 7.33 -13.07
N LEU A 51 -3.68 8.26 -13.98
CA LEU A 51 -3.36 9.63 -13.63
C LEU A 51 -4.56 10.37 -13.02
N VAL A 52 -5.77 10.23 -13.58
CA VAL A 52 -6.97 10.86 -13.00
C VAL A 52 -7.18 10.36 -11.56
N ARG A 53 -7.04 9.05 -11.32
CA ARG A 53 -7.12 8.49 -9.97
C ARG A 53 -6.02 9.05 -9.07
N LEU A 54 -4.78 9.09 -9.54
CA LEU A 54 -3.66 9.64 -8.76
C LEU A 54 -3.93 11.11 -8.36
N LEU A 55 -4.49 11.92 -9.26
CA LEU A 55 -4.79 13.32 -9.00
C LEU A 55 -5.85 13.50 -7.91
N VAL A 56 -6.96 12.74 -7.92
CA VAL A 56 -7.97 12.84 -6.85
C VAL A 56 -7.50 12.30 -5.49
N HIS A 57 -6.37 11.59 -5.48
CA HIS A 57 -5.65 11.14 -4.28
C HIS A 57 -4.40 11.95 -3.97
N SER A 58 -4.11 13.04 -4.69
CA SER A 58 -2.86 13.80 -4.51
C SER A 58 -2.76 14.55 -3.17
N ASP A 59 -3.85 14.64 -2.41
CA ASP A 59 -3.81 14.99 -1.00
C ASP A 59 -3.06 13.96 -0.14
N GLN A 60 -2.89 12.74 -0.63
CA GLN A 60 -2.20 11.65 0.06
C GLN A 60 -0.74 11.47 -0.38
N TYR A 61 -0.29 12.15 -1.44
CA TYR A 61 1.01 11.93 -2.08
C TYR A 61 1.74 13.22 -2.43
N ASN A 62 3.07 13.14 -2.53
CA ASN A 62 3.88 14.15 -3.20
C ASN A 62 4.30 13.58 -4.55
N ILE A 63 3.79 14.15 -5.63
CA ILE A 63 3.88 13.57 -6.97
C ILE A 63 4.92 14.34 -7.80
N THR A 64 5.71 13.63 -8.62
CA THR A 64 6.57 14.14 -9.70
C THR A 64 6.40 13.25 -10.94
N PRO A 65 5.52 13.58 -11.89
CA PRO A 65 5.27 12.76 -13.07
C PRO A 65 6.05 13.24 -14.30
N ASP A 66 6.38 12.31 -15.21
CA ASP A 66 7.06 12.64 -16.47
C ASP A 66 6.14 13.31 -17.52
N ALA A 67 4.80 13.15 -17.45
CA ALA A 67 3.85 13.83 -18.35
C ALA A 67 2.40 13.85 -17.80
N ILE A 68 1.74 15.03 -17.70
CA ILE A 68 0.32 15.14 -17.21
C ILE A 68 -0.54 16.24 -17.89
N LEU A 69 -0.05 16.93 -18.93
CA LEU A 69 -0.56 18.26 -19.31
C LEU A 69 -2.04 18.34 -19.74
N ASN A 70 -2.63 17.29 -20.32
CA ASN A 70 -4.04 17.35 -20.74
C ASN A 70 -5.00 17.18 -19.55
N THR A 71 -4.70 16.28 -18.62
CA THR A 71 -5.55 16.00 -17.45
C THR A 71 -5.58 17.17 -16.48
N THR A 72 -4.47 17.89 -16.32
CA THR A 72 -4.40 19.07 -15.43
C THR A 72 -5.07 20.33 -15.98
N SER A 73 -5.53 20.32 -17.24
CA SER A 73 -6.15 21.50 -17.87
C SER A 73 -7.35 22.02 -17.09
N VAL A 74 -8.16 21.12 -16.53
CA VAL A 74 -9.38 21.38 -15.74
C VAL A 74 -9.14 21.43 -14.22
N TRP A 75 -7.89 21.33 -13.76
CA TRP A 75 -7.59 21.16 -12.33
C TRP A 75 -8.12 22.30 -11.44
N ASN A 76 -8.04 23.54 -11.92
CA ASN A 76 -8.55 24.71 -11.21
C ASN A 76 -10.08 24.71 -11.05
N GLU A 77 -10.82 23.92 -11.84
CA GLU A 77 -12.26 23.79 -11.73
C GLU A 77 -12.69 22.82 -10.61
N VAL A 78 -11.81 21.90 -10.22
CA VAL A 78 -12.15 20.80 -9.29
C VAL A 78 -11.42 20.86 -7.96
N VAL A 79 -10.22 21.46 -7.90
CA VAL A 79 -9.36 21.42 -6.70
C VAL A 79 -10.02 22.09 -5.49
N GLY A 80 -10.81 23.15 -5.68
CA GLY A 80 -11.53 23.80 -4.59
C GLY A 80 -12.58 22.91 -3.93
N ASN A 81 -13.29 22.11 -4.73
CA ASN A 81 -14.25 21.12 -4.21
C ASN A 81 -13.51 20.00 -3.50
N LEU A 82 -12.44 19.46 -4.10
CA LEU A 82 -11.58 18.44 -3.47
C LEU A 82 -11.06 18.90 -2.10
N SER A 83 -10.54 20.12 -2.00
CA SER A 83 -10.08 20.73 -0.74
C SER A 83 -11.19 20.96 0.28
N THR A 84 -12.47 20.96 -0.11
CA THR A 84 -13.58 21.02 0.86
C THR A 84 -13.77 19.70 1.58
N HIS A 85 -13.37 18.59 0.96
CA HIS A 85 -13.55 17.23 1.47
C HIS A 85 -12.29 16.65 2.15
N SER A 86 -11.19 17.39 2.16
CA SER A 86 -9.89 16.90 2.62
C SER A 86 -9.18 17.92 3.49
N GLU A 87 -8.66 17.46 4.63
CA GLU A 87 -7.69 18.19 5.46
C GLU A 87 -6.25 18.05 4.91
N GLY A 88 -6.05 17.22 3.88
CA GLY A 88 -4.78 17.07 3.19
C GLY A 88 -4.59 18.13 2.11
N GLU A 89 -3.34 18.43 1.78
CA GLU A 89 -3.02 19.47 0.81
C GLU A 89 -3.03 18.93 -0.62
N TYR A 90 -3.94 19.41 -1.46
CA TYR A 90 -3.88 19.17 -2.90
C TYR A 90 -2.86 20.10 -3.57
N PRO A 91 -2.10 19.63 -4.58
CA PRO A 91 -1.18 20.47 -5.32
C PRO A 91 -1.91 21.53 -6.15
N THR A 92 -1.29 22.69 -6.38
CA THR A 92 -1.82 23.68 -7.33
C THR A 92 -1.59 23.24 -8.78
N LYS A 93 -2.36 23.79 -9.72
CA LYS A 93 -2.15 23.54 -11.15
C LYS A 93 -0.75 23.97 -11.59
N GLU A 94 -0.30 25.13 -11.13
CA GLU A 94 1.02 25.68 -11.47
C GLU A 94 2.15 24.78 -10.94
N TYR A 95 1.98 24.20 -9.74
CA TYR A 95 2.93 23.23 -9.22
C TYR A 95 2.94 21.98 -10.10
N LEU A 96 1.78 21.39 -10.40
CA LEU A 96 1.63 20.22 -11.26
C LEU A 96 2.29 20.43 -12.64
N GLU A 97 2.13 21.59 -13.25
CA GLU A 97 2.77 21.91 -14.54
C GLU A 97 4.30 22.10 -14.42
N SER A 98 4.79 22.62 -13.29
CA SER A 98 6.22 22.89 -13.06
C SER A 98 7.09 21.64 -12.84
N ILE A 99 6.46 20.50 -12.54
CA ILE A 99 7.14 19.25 -12.20
C ILE A 99 7.19 18.24 -13.35
N VAL A 100 6.52 18.55 -14.47
CA VAL A 100 6.51 17.72 -15.67
C VAL A 100 7.84 17.82 -16.42
N THR A 101 8.49 16.69 -16.66
CA THR A 101 9.75 16.60 -17.39
C THR A 101 9.81 15.38 -18.28
N ALA A 102 10.41 15.48 -19.45
CA ALA A 102 10.47 14.36 -20.40
C ALA A 102 11.79 13.57 -20.30
N GLY A 103 11.69 12.25 -20.37
CA GLY A 103 12.78 11.35 -20.75
C GLY A 103 13.12 11.42 -22.24
N HIS A 104 14.13 10.68 -22.67
CA HIS A 104 14.41 10.53 -24.12
C HIS A 104 13.38 9.61 -24.78
N PRO A 105 12.91 9.92 -26.01
CA PRO A 105 11.92 9.12 -26.73
C PRO A 105 12.57 7.90 -27.41
N VAL A 106 13.29 7.08 -26.66
CA VAL A 106 13.99 5.88 -27.14
C VAL A 106 13.70 4.67 -26.27
N TYR A 107 13.59 3.50 -26.88
CA TYR A 107 13.22 2.28 -26.16
C TYR A 107 14.35 1.75 -25.26
N GLY A 108 14.08 1.59 -23.97
CA GLY A 108 14.95 0.92 -23.01
C GLY A 108 16.39 1.42 -23.01
N THR A 109 17.32 0.47 -23.03
CA THR A 109 18.78 0.71 -23.00
C THR A 109 19.33 1.47 -24.21
N ALA A 110 18.53 1.73 -25.26
CA ALA A 110 18.93 2.67 -26.32
C ALA A 110 19.18 4.09 -25.79
N VAL A 111 18.66 4.42 -24.61
CA VAL A 111 18.95 5.67 -23.89
C VAL A 111 20.45 5.86 -23.59
N PHE A 112 21.22 4.77 -23.52
CA PHE A 112 22.67 4.86 -23.27
C PHE A 112 23.48 5.41 -24.45
N ASN A 113 22.88 5.49 -25.64
CA ASN A 113 23.49 6.11 -26.82
C ASN A 113 23.26 7.63 -26.87
N GLN A 114 22.48 8.18 -25.93
CA GLN A 114 22.23 9.61 -25.86
C GLN A 114 23.46 10.33 -25.31
N THR A 115 23.79 11.47 -25.91
CA THR A 115 24.98 12.26 -25.54
C THR A 115 24.69 13.31 -24.48
N THR A 116 23.41 13.51 -24.14
CA THR A 116 22.96 14.49 -23.15
C THR A 116 21.98 13.82 -22.19
N LEU A 117 21.97 14.29 -20.94
CA LEU A 117 21.04 13.82 -19.92
C LEU A 117 19.64 14.39 -20.21
N SER A 118 18.61 13.55 -20.22
CA SER A 118 17.23 14.00 -20.39
C SER A 118 16.78 14.91 -19.23
N THR A 119 15.73 15.70 -19.47
CA THR A 119 15.14 16.52 -18.40
C THR A 119 14.52 15.68 -17.29
N GLY A 120 13.94 14.53 -17.64
CA GLY A 120 13.39 13.55 -16.69
C GLY A 120 14.47 12.92 -15.82
N ALA A 121 15.55 12.41 -16.42
CA ALA A 121 16.66 11.84 -15.65
C ALA A 121 17.35 12.91 -14.77
N SER A 122 17.50 14.13 -15.29
CA SER A 122 18.01 15.27 -14.51
C SER A 122 17.10 15.61 -13.32
N ARG A 123 15.78 15.57 -13.50
CA ARG A 123 14.80 15.84 -12.44
C ARG A 123 14.82 14.74 -11.39
N LEU A 124 14.85 13.48 -11.80
CA LEU A 124 14.94 12.34 -10.89
C LEU A 124 16.18 12.44 -9.99
N ILE A 125 17.34 12.76 -10.57
CA ILE A 125 18.57 12.97 -9.80
C ILE A 125 18.41 14.12 -8.80
N LYS A 126 17.85 15.26 -9.22
CA LYS A 126 17.59 16.40 -8.32
C LYS A 126 16.64 16.05 -7.18
N VAL A 127 15.61 15.25 -7.45
CA VAL A 127 14.69 14.77 -6.41
C VAL A 127 15.47 13.91 -5.41
N LEU A 128 16.22 12.92 -5.89
CA LEU A 128 17.06 12.06 -5.04
C LEU A 128 18.06 12.85 -4.18
N ASP A 129 18.69 13.87 -4.75
CA ASP A 129 19.62 14.74 -4.03
C ASP A 129 18.94 15.57 -2.94
N SER A 130 17.65 15.87 -3.09
CA SER A 130 16.88 16.69 -2.16
C SER A 130 16.29 15.94 -0.97
N LEU A 131 16.21 14.61 -1.04
CA LEU A 131 15.64 13.78 0.03
C LEU A 131 16.55 13.79 1.26
N SER A 132 15.97 13.70 2.45
CA SER A 132 16.71 13.37 3.67
C SER A 132 17.11 11.89 3.70
N GLU A 133 17.87 11.47 4.73
CA GLU A 133 18.31 10.07 4.89
C GLU A 133 17.15 9.11 5.20
N ASP A 134 16.09 9.60 5.86
CA ASP A 134 14.90 8.85 6.27
C ASP A 134 13.74 8.94 5.23
N GLU A 135 13.98 9.57 4.09
CA GLU A 135 13.02 9.69 3.01
C GLU A 135 13.26 8.66 1.91
N LEU A 136 12.18 8.03 1.47
CA LEU A 136 12.16 7.10 0.35
C LEU A 136 11.53 7.77 -0.87
N LEU A 137 12.05 7.44 -2.05
CA LEU A 137 11.46 7.78 -3.34
C LEU A 137 10.92 6.52 -4.00
N HIS A 138 9.61 6.50 -4.23
CA HIS A 138 8.95 5.45 -4.96
C HIS A 138 8.91 5.81 -6.44
N VAL A 139 9.67 5.07 -7.25
CA VAL A 139 9.67 5.20 -8.71
C VAL A 139 8.70 4.19 -9.29
N HIS A 140 7.66 4.66 -9.97
CA HIS A 140 6.62 3.84 -10.55
C HIS A 140 6.78 3.80 -12.06
N GLY A 141 7.02 2.61 -12.61
CA GLY A 141 7.14 2.37 -14.05
C GLY A 141 5.81 1.89 -14.62
N TRP A 142 5.08 2.81 -15.27
CA TRP A 142 3.82 2.53 -15.97
C TRP A 142 4.11 1.99 -17.38
N GLY A 143 5.20 2.48 -18.00
CA GLY A 143 5.77 1.91 -19.22
C GLY A 143 7.20 1.41 -19.04
N GLY A 144 8.10 1.88 -19.91
CA GLY A 144 9.54 1.65 -19.78
C GLY A 144 10.19 2.42 -18.64
N VAL A 145 11.32 1.92 -18.14
CA VAL A 145 12.11 2.57 -17.06
C VAL A 145 13.47 3.08 -17.55
N ASN A 146 13.58 3.36 -18.85
CA ASN A 146 14.76 3.95 -19.48
C ASN A 146 15.24 5.25 -18.82
N THR A 147 14.34 6.16 -18.41
CA THR A 147 14.68 7.41 -17.71
C THR A 147 15.38 7.13 -16.36
N LEU A 148 14.91 6.12 -15.61
CA LEU A 148 15.58 5.68 -14.38
C LEU A 148 16.94 5.05 -14.69
N ALA A 149 17.03 4.19 -15.71
CA ALA A 149 18.30 3.59 -16.09
C ALA A 149 19.34 4.62 -16.54
N GLU A 150 18.91 5.66 -17.28
CA GLU A 150 19.75 6.80 -17.66
C GLU A 150 20.30 7.53 -16.44
N ALA A 151 19.43 7.88 -15.49
CA ALA A 151 19.81 8.55 -14.25
C ALA A 151 20.80 7.71 -13.43
N LEU A 152 20.52 6.42 -13.25
CA LEU A 152 21.39 5.51 -12.50
C LEU A 152 22.75 5.32 -13.17
N LYS A 153 22.79 5.18 -14.51
CA LYS A 153 24.03 5.14 -15.27
C LYS A 153 24.83 6.42 -15.08
N HIS A 154 24.17 7.58 -15.20
CA HIS A 154 24.81 8.88 -15.01
C HIS A 154 25.38 9.03 -13.60
N LEU A 155 24.63 8.69 -12.55
CA LEU A 155 25.10 8.71 -11.16
C LEU A 155 26.35 7.84 -10.98
N ARG A 156 26.32 6.60 -11.50
CA ARG A 156 27.46 5.68 -11.43
C ARG A 156 28.72 6.19 -12.15
N GLU A 157 28.56 6.96 -13.22
CA GLU A 157 29.67 7.50 -14.01
C GLU A 157 30.19 8.84 -13.48
N SER A 158 29.40 9.58 -12.71
CA SER A 158 29.69 10.96 -12.30
C SER A 158 29.96 11.14 -10.80
N ARG A 159 29.71 10.13 -9.96
CA ARG A 159 29.81 10.22 -8.50
C ARG A 159 30.60 9.08 -7.89
N GLU A 160 31.03 9.28 -6.65
CA GLU A 160 31.74 8.25 -5.89
C GLU A 160 30.78 7.11 -5.49
N GLN A 161 31.30 5.88 -5.40
CA GLN A 161 30.48 4.68 -5.17
C GLN A 161 29.64 4.77 -3.89
N HIS A 162 30.17 5.35 -2.81
CA HIS A 162 29.45 5.49 -1.55
C HIS A 162 28.27 6.47 -1.65
N GLU A 163 28.40 7.53 -2.44
CA GLU A 163 27.31 8.48 -2.71
C GLU A 163 26.20 7.80 -3.53
N VAL A 164 26.57 7.04 -4.57
CA VAL A 164 25.61 6.27 -5.39
C VAL A 164 24.88 5.24 -4.55
N SER A 165 25.57 4.51 -3.67
CA SER A 165 24.94 3.55 -2.75
C SER A 165 23.97 4.25 -1.78
N SER A 166 24.33 5.41 -1.25
CA SER A 166 23.46 6.20 -0.36
C SER A 166 22.23 6.77 -1.09
N LEU A 167 22.37 7.13 -2.37
CA LEU A 167 21.25 7.59 -3.19
C LEU A 167 20.31 6.43 -3.53
N THR A 168 20.87 5.30 -3.96
CA THR A 168 20.09 4.15 -4.42
C THR A 168 19.42 3.36 -3.29
N SER A 169 19.95 3.40 -2.06
CA SER A 169 19.28 2.80 -0.88
C SER A 169 17.93 3.45 -0.55
N ARG A 170 17.67 4.67 -1.04
CA ARG A 170 16.41 5.40 -0.84
C ARG A 170 15.39 5.17 -1.96
N LEU A 171 15.76 4.47 -3.03
CA LEU A 171 14.85 4.14 -4.12
C LEU A 171 14.01 2.91 -3.79
N ARG A 172 12.74 2.95 -4.15
CA ARG A 172 11.83 1.79 -4.23
C ARG A 172 11.21 1.79 -5.61
N VAL A 173 11.45 0.74 -6.39
CA VAL A 173 10.97 0.67 -7.77
C VAL A 173 9.81 -0.30 -7.84
N TYR A 174 8.72 0.08 -8.49
CA TYR A 174 7.60 -0.80 -8.80
C TYR A 174 7.19 -0.59 -10.26
N THR A 175 7.37 -1.62 -11.08
CA THR A 175 6.99 -1.60 -12.49
C THR A 175 5.82 -2.53 -12.80
N ILE A 176 4.99 -2.10 -13.74
CA ILE A 176 3.91 -2.90 -14.34
C ILE A 176 4.52 -3.86 -15.35
N SER A 177 5.03 -4.97 -14.80
CA SER A 177 6.00 -5.82 -15.51
C SER A 177 7.22 -4.99 -15.95
N ASP A 178 8.12 -5.54 -16.76
CA ASP A 178 9.16 -4.73 -17.42
C ASP A 178 8.75 -4.55 -18.89
N GLN A 179 8.28 -3.35 -19.26
CA GLN A 179 7.83 -3.05 -20.64
C GLN A 179 8.97 -2.61 -21.58
N ASP A 180 10.19 -2.51 -21.05
CA ASP A 180 11.41 -2.33 -21.84
C ASP A 180 12.56 -3.22 -21.35
N ASN A 181 13.72 -3.12 -21.99
CA ASN A 181 14.92 -3.86 -21.58
C ASN A 181 15.79 -3.10 -20.54
N ALA A 182 15.36 -1.93 -20.06
CA ALA A 182 16.06 -1.16 -19.03
C ALA A 182 15.79 -1.72 -17.63
N GLY A 183 14.59 -2.22 -17.35
CA GLY A 183 14.24 -2.86 -16.07
C GLY A 183 15.18 -4.04 -15.70
N PRO A 184 15.38 -5.03 -16.58
CA PRO A 184 16.36 -6.09 -16.37
C PRO A 184 17.79 -5.56 -16.20
N TRP A 185 18.18 -4.52 -16.94
CA TRP A 185 19.49 -3.90 -16.78
C TRP A 185 19.67 -3.29 -15.38
N ILE A 186 18.65 -2.59 -14.85
CA ILE A 186 18.68 -2.01 -13.50
C ILE A 186 18.86 -3.12 -12.47
N ARG A 187 18.03 -4.18 -12.52
CA ARG A 187 18.09 -5.29 -11.56
C ARG A 187 19.45 -6.01 -11.55
N LEU A 188 20.14 -6.06 -12.69
CA LEU A 188 21.49 -6.64 -12.80
C LEU A 188 22.60 -5.69 -12.30
N ASN A 189 22.46 -4.39 -12.48
CA ASN A 189 23.52 -3.40 -12.22
C ASN A 189 23.39 -2.71 -10.86
N PHE A 190 22.19 -2.68 -10.29
CA PHE A 190 21.86 -2.07 -8.99
C PHE A 190 21.00 -3.03 -8.16
N PRO A 191 21.52 -4.24 -7.87
CA PRO A 191 20.71 -5.32 -7.29
C PRO A 191 20.22 -5.04 -5.86
N GLN A 192 20.77 -4.00 -5.21
CA GLN A 192 20.41 -3.56 -3.88
C GLN A 192 19.28 -2.51 -3.87
N ILE A 193 18.75 -2.12 -5.04
CA ILE A 193 17.50 -1.35 -5.12
C ILE A 193 16.33 -2.33 -4.97
N PRO A 194 15.44 -2.18 -3.96
CA PRO A 194 14.21 -2.95 -3.90
C PRO A 194 13.34 -2.69 -5.13
N TYR A 195 13.00 -3.77 -5.84
CA TYR A 195 12.35 -3.72 -7.15
C TYR A 195 11.19 -4.71 -7.22
N ILE A 196 9.96 -4.20 -7.28
CA ILE A 196 8.73 -4.99 -7.47
C ILE A 196 8.46 -5.11 -8.97
N VAL A 197 8.29 -6.34 -9.47
CA VAL A 197 8.00 -6.62 -10.87
C VAL A 197 7.29 -7.94 -11.08
N SER A 198 6.29 -7.96 -11.96
CA SER A 198 5.74 -9.21 -12.50
C SER A 198 6.68 -9.81 -13.54
N ILE A 199 7.39 -10.87 -13.17
CA ILE A 199 8.31 -11.61 -14.06
C ILE A 199 7.52 -12.72 -14.77
N HIS A 200 7.45 -12.64 -16.09
CA HIS A 200 6.83 -13.65 -16.96
C HIS A 200 7.51 -13.63 -18.33
N GLY A 201 7.15 -14.56 -19.22
CA GLY A 201 7.59 -14.50 -20.62
C GLY A 201 7.15 -13.19 -21.29
N PHE A 202 7.90 -12.66 -22.25
CA PHE A 202 7.55 -11.38 -22.89
C PHE A 202 6.10 -11.41 -23.42
N ASN A 203 5.31 -10.38 -23.10
CA ASN A 203 3.87 -10.26 -23.38
C ASN A 203 2.94 -11.32 -22.76
N GLN A 204 3.40 -12.16 -21.84
CA GLN A 204 2.54 -13.08 -21.05
C GLN A 204 1.88 -12.36 -19.87
N TYR A 205 1.27 -11.19 -20.11
CA TYR A 205 0.73 -10.32 -19.06
C TYR A 205 -0.39 -10.97 -18.24
N SER A 206 -1.06 -12.00 -18.76
CA SER A 206 -2.07 -12.76 -18.01
C SER A 206 -1.54 -13.41 -16.73
N GLU A 207 -0.23 -13.58 -16.58
CA GLU A 207 0.41 -14.09 -15.36
C GLU A 207 0.71 -12.97 -14.34
N ALA A 208 0.58 -11.71 -14.74
CA ALA A 208 1.00 -10.58 -13.92
C ALA A 208 0.00 -10.26 -12.81
N THR A 209 0.53 -9.86 -11.65
CA THR A 209 -0.26 -9.48 -10.48
C THR A 209 -1.16 -8.28 -10.78
N TRP A 210 -0.62 -7.28 -11.47
CA TRP A 210 -1.33 -6.02 -11.78
C TRP A 210 -2.61 -6.21 -12.61
N VAL A 211 -2.74 -7.32 -13.35
CA VAL A 211 -3.99 -7.66 -14.06
C VAL A 211 -5.18 -7.79 -13.10
N GLY A 212 -4.93 -8.02 -11.81
CA GLY A 212 -5.93 -7.95 -10.76
C GLY A 212 -6.61 -6.58 -10.60
N MET A 213 -6.08 -5.50 -11.18
CA MET A 213 -6.80 -4.23 -11.28
C MET A 213 -7.97 -4.32 -12.27
N ASN A 214 -7.74 -5.00 -13.40
CA ASN A 214 -8.64 -5.03 -14.56
C ASN A 214 -9.60 -6.23 -14.53
N SER A 215 -9.07 -7.39 -14.14
CA SER A 215 -9.70 -8.71 -14.30
C SER A 215 -9.25 -9.65 -13.18
N GLY A 216 -9.48 -10.95 -13.36
CA GLY A 216 -9.10 -12.01 -12.42
C GLY A 216 -10.23 -13.00 -12.22
N THR A 217 -9.91 -14.29 -12.25
CA THR A 217 -10.89 -15.35 -11.99
C THR A 217 -11.46 -15.22 -10.58
N GLY A 218 -12.79 -15.32 -10.45
CA GLY A 218 -13.50 -15.13 -9.18
C GLY A 218 -13.77 -13.68 -8.80
N SER A 219 -13.22 -12.70 -9.52
CA SER A 219 -13.40 -11.29 -9.20
C SER A 219 -14.71 -10.72 -9.77
N ASP A 220 -15.26 -9.68 -9.13
CA ASP A 220 -16.39 -8.93 -9.68
C ASP A 220 -15.92 -8.02 -10.82
N LEU A 221 -16.28 -8.39 -12.05
CA LEU A 221 -15.92 -7.69 -13.28
C LEU A 221 -16.82 -6.47 -13.56
N TYR A 222 -17.97 -6.31 -12.88
CA TYR A 222 -18.77 -5.09 -13.03
C TYR A 222 -17.98 -3.87 -12.55
N LEU A 223 -17.23 -4.02 -11.45
CA LEU A 223 -16.43 -2.96 -10.84
C LEU A 223 -15.29 -2.44 -11.73
N SER A 224 -14.87 -3.19 -12.75
CA SER A 224 -13.87 -2.77 -13.74
C SER A 224 -14.47 -2.59 -15.15
N SER A 225 -15.79 -2.52 -15.26
CA SER A 225 -16.49 -2.38 -16.52
C SER A 225 -16.63 -0.92 -16.95
N GLN A 226 -16.73 -0.70 -18.27
CA GLN A 226 -17.05 0.62 -18.82
C GLN A 226 -18.34 1.20 -18.24
N ASN A 227 -19.35 0.37 -17.95
CA ASN A 227 -20.61 0.84 -17.36
C ASN A 227 -20.38 1.46 -15.96
N TYR A 228 -19.57 0.82 -15.13
CA TYR A 228 -19.21 1.34 -13.82
C TYR A 228 -18.40 2.64 -13.96
N SER A 229 -17.39 2.66 -14.84
CA SER A 229 -16.56 3.85 -15.09
C SER A 229 -17.40 5.02 -15.59
N SER A 230 -18.30 4.82 -16.55
CA SER A 230 -19.16 5.89 -17.07
C SER A 230 -20.10 6.46 -16.01
N LYS A 231 -20.54 5.64 -15.05
CA LYS A 231 -21.45 6.08 -14.00
C LYS A 231 -20.73 6.80 -12.86
N ASN A 232 -19.52 6.34 -12.50
CA ASN A 232 -18.89 6.72 -11.24
C ASN A 232 -17.58 7.51 -11.41
N PHE A 233 -16.87 7.34 -12.53
CA PHE A 233 -15.57 7.98 -12.77
C PHE A 233 -15.63 9.05 -13.85
N GLN A 234 -16.39 8.83 -14.93
CA GLN A 234 -16.52 9.79 -16.04
C GLN A 234 -17.57 10.86 -15.75
N ILE A 235 -17.46 11.51 -14.58
CA ILE A 235 -18.37 12.53 -14.09
C ILE A 235 -17.66 13.87 -13.85
N GLY A 236 -18.34 14.97 -14.17
CA GLY A 236 -17.79 16.32 -14.01
C GLY A 236 -16.58 16.62 -14.89
N PRO A 237 -15.96 17.80 -14.73
CA PRO A 237 -14.87 18.25 -15.62
C PRO A 237 -13.65 17.32 -15.62
N LEU A 238 -13.25 16.78 -14.46
CA LEU A 238 -12.13 15.86 -14.38
C LEU A 238 -12.49 14.48 -14.94
N GLY A 239 -13.72 14.01 -14.77
CA GLY A 239 -14.19 12.74 -15.33
C GLY A 239 -14.22 12.72 -16.86
N GLU A 240 -14.40 13.86 -17.52
CA GLU A 240 -14.25 13.98 -18.98
C GLU A 240 -12.81 13.69 -19.45
N LYS A 241 -11.84 13.73 -18.55
CA LYS A 241 -10.44 13.36 -18.82
C LYS A 241 -10.14 11.89 -18.52
N TYR A 242 -11.12 11.14 -18.00
CA TYR A 242 -11.02 9.69 -17.80
C TYR A 242 -11.54 8.98 -19.07
N PRO A 243 -10.66 8.44 -19.93
CA PRO A 243 -11.06 7.88 -21.21
C PRO A 243 -11.81 6.55 -21.09
N ASP A 244 -12.40 6.10 -22.20
CA ASP A 244 -13.03 4.78 -22.29
C ASP A 244 -12.00 3.65 -22.27
N ILE A 245 -12.42 2.50 -21.75
CA ILE A 245 -11.61 1.29 -21.65
C ILE A 245 -11.46 0.64 -23.03
N ILE A 246 -10.22 0.48 -23.49
CA ILE A 246 -9.91 -0.17 -24.78
C ILE A 246 -9.28 -1.57 -24.58
N TYR A 247 -8.37 -1.73 -23.61
CA TYR A 247 -7.69 -3.02 -23.32
C TYR A 247 -7.85 -3.47 -21.88
N GLY A 248 -7.60 -2.56 -20.93
CA GLY A 248 -7.75 -2.76 -19.50
C GLY A 248 -8.03 -1.43 -18.81
N MET A 249 -8.45 -1.49 -17.55
CA MET A 249 -8.78 -0.31 -16.75
C MET A 249 -7.66 -0.05 -15.75
N GLU A 250 -6.87 1.00 -15.99
CA GLU A 250 -5.90 1.48 -15.00
C GLU A 250 -4.80 0.45 -14.63
N GLY A 251 -4.20 -0.21 -15.63
CA GLY A 251 -3.18 -1.25 -15.40
C GLY A 251 -2.06 -0.83 -14.44
N ASP A 252 -1.75 0.47 -14.40
CA ASP A 252 -0.67 1.05 -13.60
C ASP A 252 -1.01 1.55 -12.21
N THR A 253 -2.30 1.69 -11.94
CA THR A 253 -2.79 2.14 -10.64
C THR A 253 -2.28 1.33 -9.44
N PRO A 254 -2.07 0.00 -9.53
CA PRO A 254 -1.48 -0.76 -8.43
C PRO A 254 -0.17 -0.17 -7.89
N THR A 255 0.64 0.49 -8.73
CA THR A 255 1.93 1.06 -8.33
C THR A 255 1.83 2.06 -7.19
N PHE A 256 0.92 3.04 -7.29
CA PHE A 256 0.72 4.03 -6.25
C PHE A 256 -0.31 3.60 -5.20
N LEU A 257 -1.26 2.73 -5.54
CA LEU A 257 -2.12 2.11 -4.51
C LEU A 257 -1.30 1.28 -3.52
N HIS A 258 -0.15 0.75 -3.93
CA HIS A 258 0.80 0.05 -3.04
C HIS A 258 1.33 0.94 -1.92
N THR A 259 1.48 2.24 -2.17
CA THR A 259 2.06 3.22 -1.23
C THR A 259 0.97 4.06 -0.54
N MET A 260 -0.31 3.76 -0.76
CA MET A 260 -1.39 4.48 -0.09
C MET A 260 -1.38 4.21 1.41
N GLN A 261 -1.58 5.24 2.24
CA GLN A 261 -1.65 5.12 3.70
C GLN A 261 -3.07 4.76 4.18
N ASN A 262 -3.63 3.67 3.67
CA ASN A 262 -4.96 3.18 4.05
C ASN A 262 -4.97 2.28 5.31
N GLY A 263 -3.79 1.96 5.84
CA GLY A 263 -3.59 1.16 7.05
C GLY A 263 -3.45 -0.35 6.86
N VAL A 264 -3.53 -0.84 5.61
CA VAL A 264 -3.27 -2.27 5.29
C VAL A 264 -2.03 -2.45 4.41
N ASN A 265 -1.73 -1.47 3.55
CA ASN A 265 -0.64 -1.55 2.59
C ASN A 265 0.73 -1.65 3.24
N GLY A 266 1.58 -2.54 2.71
CA GLY A 266 2.98 -2.64 3.12
C GLY A 266 3.92 -1.63 2.47
N GLY A 267 3.56 -1.05 1.31
CA GLY A 267 4.44 -0.17 0.54
C GLY A 267 4.95 1.08 1.27
N PRO A 268 4.14 1.80 2.09
CA PRO A 268 4.64 2.94 2.87
C PRO A 268 5.72 2.57 3.90
N LEU A 269 5.86 1.28 4.21
CA LEU A 269 6.73 0.75 5.25
C LEU A 269 7.80 -0.20 4.69
N ASP A 270 7.96 -0.24 3.35
CA ASP A 270 8.94 -1.11 2.67
C ASP A 270 8.71 -2.61 2.90
N HIS A 271 7.45 -3.03 2.92
CA HIS A 271 7.05 -4.43 3.07
C HIS A 271 6.19 -4.93 1.90
N PRO A 272 6.76 -5.17 0.70
CA PRO A 272 6.01 -5.67 -0.46
C PRO A 272 5.25 -6.97 -0.18
N GLU A 273 5.77 -7.77 0.74
CA GLU A 273 5.21 -9.05 1.15
C GLU A 273 3.95 -8.91 2.01
N TRP A 274 3.70 -7.77 2.66
CA TRP A 274 2.51 -7.62 3.50
C TRP A 274 1.21 -7.61 2.69
N GLY A 275 1.28 -7.26 1.41
CA GLY A 275 0.11 -7.09 0.56
C GLY A 275 -0.64 -5.79 0.84
N GLY A 276 -1.70 -5.58 0.07
CA GLY A 276 -2.51 -4.37 0.11
C GLY A 276 -3.15 -4.09 -1.24
N TRP A 277 -3.67 -2.89 -1.43
CA TRP A 277 -4.40 -2.49 -2.63
C TRP A 277 -3.55 -2.53 -3.90
N GLY A 278 -2.23 -2.38 -3.78
CA GLY A 278 -1.28 -2.55 -4.88
C GLY A 278 -0.76 -3.98 -5.08
N GLY A 279 -1.33 -4.97 -4.38
CA GLY A 279 -0.92 -6.38 -4.48
C GLY A 279 0.11 -6.78 -3.43
N ARG A 280 0.46 -8.07 -3.46
CA ARG A 280 1.44 -8.72 -2.57
C ARG A 280 2.55 -9.31 -3.41
N TYR A 281 3.79 -9.22 -2.93
CA TYR A 281 4.97 -9.66 -3.66
C TYR A 281 5.96 -10.38 -2.76
N SER A 282 6.54 -11.47 -3.25
CA SER A 282 7.55 -12.24 -2.50
C SER A 282 8.94 -11.98 -3.06
N LEU A 283 9.93 -11.90 -2.16
CA LEU A 283 11.33 -11.79 -2.54
C LEU A 283 11.76 -13.04 -3.32
N VAL A 284 12.33 -12.83 -4.52
CA VAL A 284 12.75 -13.90 -5.43
C VAL A 284 14.05 -14.54 -4.97
N ASP A 285 14.98 -13.74 -4.47
CA ASP A 285 16.31 -14.19 -4.03
C ASP A 285 16.43 -14.16 -2.50
N PRO A 286 16.26 -15.32 -1.82
CA PRO A 286 16.33 -15.38 -0.36
C PRO A 286 17.72 -15.05 0.19
N SER A 287 18.77 -15.05 -0.63
CA SER A 287 20.12 -14.61 -0.20
C SER A 287 20.24 -13.08 -0.09
N ARG A 288 19.25 -12.33 -0.58
CA ARG A 288 19.23 -10.85 -0.62
C ARG A 288 20.39 -10.22 -1.40
N GLN A 289 21.08 -11.00 -2.23
CA GLN A 289 22.05 -10.44 -3.18
C GLN A 289 21.35 -9.57 -4.22
N THR A 290 20.12 -9.94 -4.59
CA THR A 290 19.16 -9.10 -5.32
C THR A 290 17.90 -8.86 -4.49
N LEU A 291 17.40 -7.63 -4.47
CA LEU A 291 16.17 -7.25 -3.77
C LEU A 291 14.99 -7.18 -4.75
N VAL A 292 14.82 -8.23 -5.56
CA VAL A 292 13.73 -8.33 -6.55
C VAL A 292 12.55 -9.06 -5.94
N TYR A 293 11.38 -8.44 -6.00
CA TYR A 293 10.11 -8.98 -5.52
C TYR A 293 9.22 -9.29 -6.73
N ALA A 294 8.65 -10.49 -6.77
CA ALA A 294 7.81 -10.95 -7.87
C ALA A 294 6.46 -11.47 -7.40
N ASN A 295 5.64 -11.90 -8.37
CA ASN A 295 4.29 -12.42 -8.16
C ASN A 295 4.27 -13.46 -7.03
N THR A 296 3.29 -13.34 -6.15
CA THR A 296 2.87 -14.36 -5.19
C THR A 296 1.35 -14.39 -5.18
N GLU A 297 0.74 -15.36 -4.50
CA GLU A 297 -0.67 -15.69 -4.66
C GLU A 297 -1.41 -15.56 -3.35
N ASP A 298 -2.64 -15.03 -3.40
CA ASP A 298 -3.55 -15.07 -2.27
C ASP A 298 -4.71 -16.02 -2.55
N SER A 299 -5.20 -16.69 -1.51
CA SER A 299 -6.38 -17.56 -1.57
C SER A 299 -7.62 -16.76 -1.12
N VAL A 300 -8.46 -16.38 -2.07
CA VAL A 300 -9.57 -15.45 -1.83
C VAL A 300 -10.88 -16.06 -2.32
N VAL A 301 -11.94 -15.88 -1.53
CA VAL A 301 -13.31 -16.25 -1.94
C VAL A 301 -13.82 -15.24 -2.96
N GLY A 302 -14.18 -15.73 -4.14
CA GLY A 302 -14.70 -14.94 -5.25
C GLY A 302 -16.17 -14.56 -5.11
N SER A 303 -16.67 -13.78 -6.06
CA SER A 303 -18.07 -13.33 -6.13
C SER A 303 -19.07 -14.47 -6.36
N ASP A 304 -18.60 -15.61 -6.86
CA ASP A 304 -19.35 -16.85 -7.03
C ASP A 304 -19.23 -17.80 -5.83
N ASN A 305 -18.63 -17.34 -4.73
CA ASN A 305 -18.45 -18.07 -3.48
C ASN A 305 -17.49 -19.28 -3.57
N GLU A 306 -16.70 -19.38 -4.65
CA GLU A 306 -15.59 -20.33 -4.80
C GLU A 306 -14.26 -19.72 -4.34
N THR A 307 -13.27 -20.54 -3.98
CA THR A 307 -11.94 -20.05 -3.55
C THR A 307 -10.95 -20.10 -4.71
N TYR A 308 -10.27 -18.98 -4.96
CA TYR A 308 -9.26 -18.82 -5.99
C TYR A 308 -7.91 -18.50 -5.38
N THR A 309 -6.87 -19.23 -5.80
CA THR A 309 -5.48 -18.95 -5.42
C THR A 309 -4.74 -18.49 -6.66
N THR A 310 -4.51 -17.18 -6.78
CA THR A 310 -3.90 -16.56 -7.96
C THR A 310 -3.11 -15.31 -7.58
N ALA A 311 -2.19 -14.88 -8.45
CA ALA A 311 -1.45 -13.63 -8.25
C ALA A 311 -2.37 -12.39 -8.31
N GLN A 312 -3.35 -12.41 -9.21
CA GLN A 312 -4.31 -11.32 -9.39
C GLN A 312 -5.20 -11.14 -8.15
N ALA A 313 -5.47 -12.22 -7.39
CA ALA A 313 -6.27 -12.17 -6.17
C ALA A 313 -5.65 -11.30 -5.08
N THR A 314 -4.33 -11.11 -5.10
CA THR A 314 -3.64 -10.19 -4.19
C THR A 314 -4.09 -8.73 -4.37
N ILE A 315 -4.62 -8.37 -5.54
CA ILE A 315 -5.19 -7.04 -5.85
C ILE A 315 -6.72 -7.08 -5.82
N TRP A 316 -7.36 -7.96 -6.60
CA TRP A 316 -8.82 -7.86 -6.83
C TRP A 316 -9.64 -8.11 -5.58
N ARG A 317 -9.08 -8.76 -4.54
CA ARG A 317 -9.70 -8.88 -3.21
C ARG A 317 -10.06 -7.52 -2.60
N TRP A 318 -9.38 -6.46 -3.02
CA TRP A 318 -9.58 -5.09 -2.55
C TRP A 318 -10.43 -4.23 -3.48
N ARG A 319 -10.91 -4.77 -4.61
CA ARG A 319 -11.52 -3.98 -5.69
C ARG A 319 -12.68 -3.14 -5.24
N GLN A 320 -13.60 -3.70 -4.49
CA GLN A 320 -14.70 -2.92 -3.95
C GLN A 320 -14.21 -1.71 -3.15
N ALA A 321 -13.18 -1.89 -2.33
CA ALA A 321 -12.67 -0.83 -1.46
C ALA A 321 -12.04 0.33 -2.24
N TYR A 322 -11.14 0.04 -3.19
CA TYR A 322 -10.49 1.09 -3.97
C TYR A 322 -11.43 1.70 -5.04
N GLN A 323 -12.46 0.99 -5.49
CA GLN A 323 -13.48 1.55 -6.39
C GLN A 323 -14.48 2.44 -5.64
N ASP A 324 -14.86 2.08 -4.41
CA ASP A 324 -15.68 2.94 -3.56
C ASP A 324 -14.92 4.25 -3.24
N GLU A 325 -13.64 4.17 -2.87
CA GLU A 325 -12.86 5.39 -2.59
C GLU A 325 -12.65 6.27 -3.82
N MET A 326 -12.34 5.69 -4.98
CA MET A 326 -12.25 6.47 -6.22
C MET A 326 -13.57 7.11 -6.58
N SER A 327 -14.68 6.38 -6.47
CA SER A 327 -16.01 6.92 -6.77
C SER A 327 -16.36 8.08 -5.83
N ALA A 328 -16.10 7.94 -4.53
CA ALA A 328 -16.29 9.02 -3.55
C ALA A 328 -15.44 10.25 -3.89
N ARG A 329 -14.17 10.06 -4.21
CA ARG A 329 -13.26 11.16 -4.57
C ARG A 329 -13.60 11.81 -5.90
N MET A 330 -14.14 11.07 -6.86
CA MET A 330 -14.71 11.66 -8.08
C MET A 330 -15.95 12.50 -7.75
N GLN A 331 -16.81 12.08 -6.80
CA GLN A 331 -17.89 12.95 -6.31
C GLN A 331 -17.35 14.22 -5.64
N TRP A 332 -16.25 14.14 -4.88
CA TRP A 332 -15.62 15.33 -4.29
C TRP A 332 -15.16 16.36 -5.33
N THR A 333 -14.96 15.99 -6.60
CA THR A 333 -14.63 16.95 -7.66
C THR A 333 -15.82 17.86 -8.03
N ILE A 334 -17.06 17.41 -7.78
CA ILE A 334 -18.30 18.10 -8.15
C ILE A 334 -19.13 18.59 -6.96
N LEU A 335 -18.89 18.03 -5.76
CA LEU A 335 -19.55 18.43 -4.53
C LEU A 335 -18.77 19.54 -3.85
N SER A 336 -19.40 20.71 -3.70
CA SER A 336 -18.82 21.87 -2.99
C SER A 336 -19.16 21.89 -1.50
N ASN A 337 -19.84 20.87 -1.00
CA ASN A 337 -20.28 20.77 0.39
C ASN A 337 -19.84 19.44 0.99
N TYR A 338 -19.03 19.51 2.04
CA TYR A 338 -18.56 18.38 2.83
C TYR A 338 -19.70 17.40 3.15
N SER A 339 -20.86 17.90 3.61
CA SER A 339 -21.93 17.03 4.13
C SER A 339 -22.59 16.11 3.09
N LEU A 340 -22.27 16.26 1.80
CA LEU A 340 -22.80 15.46 0.70
C LEU A 340 -21.85 14.35 0.24
N GLY A 341 -20.58 14.40 0.66
CA GLY A 341 -19.56 13.42 0.29
C GLY A 341 -19.40 12.33 1.35
N SER A 342 -18.83 11.19 0.93
CA SER A 342 -18.35 10.15 1.85
C SER A 342 -16.89 10.38 2.20
N HIS A 343 -16.50 10.21 3.46
CA HIS A 343 -15.12 10.39 3.94
C HIS A 343 -14.60 9.13 4.64
N PRO A 344 -13.26 8.94 4.69
CA PRO A 344 -12.68 7.78 5.34
C PRO A 344 -12.91 7.80 6.86
N PRO A 345 -13.26 6.66 7.50
CA PRO A 345 -13.29 6.57 8.95
C PRO A 345 -11.87 6.67 9.55
N VAL A 346 -11.78 7.11 10.80
CA VAL A 346 -10.52 7.15 11.55
C VAL A 346 -10.39 5.89 12.39
N VAL A 347 -9.52 4.98 11.96
CA VAL A 347 -9.32 3.68 12.59
C VAL A 347 -8.29 3.78 13.72
N SER A 348 -8.66 3.26 14.89
CA SER A 348 -7.77 3.12 16.03
C SER A 348 -7.86 1.72 16.59
N VAL A 349 -6.71 1.14 16.96
CA VAL A 349 -6.64 -0.12 17.71
C VAL A 349 -5.74 0.08 18.91
N ASN A 350 -6.22 -0.23 20.11
CA ASN A 350 -5.52 -0.03 21.39
C ASN A 350 -4.96 1.40 21.54
N GLY A 351 -5.71 2.40 21.08
CA GLY A 351 -5.33 3.82 21.14
C GLY A 351 -4.27 4.26 20.13
N SER A 352 -3.82 3.38 19.22
CA SER A 352 -2.95 3.78 18.12
C SER A 352 -3.69 4.64 17.09
N CYS A 353 -3.03 5.67 16.58
CA CYS A 353 -3.55 6.53 15.51
C CYS A 353 -2.75 6.32 14.21
N GLY A 354 -3.20 6.92 13.11
CA GLY A 354 -2.53 6.87 11.81
C GLY A 354 -2.60 5.51 11.11
N SER A 355 -1.96 5.40 9.96
CA SER A 355 -1.97 4.20 9.11
C SER A 355 -0.90 3.16 9.48
N GLN A 356 -0.01 3.46 10.43
CA GLN A 356 1.03 2.53 10.84
C GLN A 356 0.43 1.28 11.50
N GLN A 357 1.09 0.15 11.29
CA GLN A 357 0.77 -1.11 11.94
C GLN A 357 0.95 -1.03 13.47
N VAL A 358 0.29 -1.92 14.19
CA VAL A 358 0.52 -2.13 15.62
C VAL A 358 1.19 -3.48 15.80
N GLU A 359 2.25 -3.54 16.60
CA GLU A 359 3.00 -4.78 16.83
C GLU A 359 2.93 -5.17 18.30
N PHE A 360 2.74 -6.46 18.55
CA PHE A 360 2.77 -7.04 19.89
C PHE A 360 3.67 -8.27 19.89
N GLU A 361 4.57 -8.35 20.88
CA GLU A 361 5.20 -9.61 21.24
C GLU A 361 4.23 -10.40 22.12
N VAL A 362 4.03 -11.68 21.79
CA VAL A 362 3.05 -12.53 22.46
C VAL A 362 3.60 -13.92 22.75
N ASP A 363 3.16 -14.51 23.86
CA ASP A 363 3.49 -15.88 24.21
C ASP A 363 2.56 -16.88 23.50
N PRO A 364 3.02 -18.11 23.24
CA PRO A 364 2.14 -19.21 22.88
C PRO A 364 0.98 -19.36 23.86
N LEU A 365 -0.22 -19.66 23.34
CA LEU A 365 -1.48 -19.77 24.11
C LEU A 365 -1.95 -18.49 24.83
N GLN A 366 -1.21 -17.37 24.75
CA GLN A 366 -1.66 -16.09 25.29
C GLN A 366 -2.98 -15.68 24.62
N THR A 367 -3.88 -15.08 25.42
CA THR A 367 -5.06 -14.40 24.88
C THR A 367 -4.78 -12.91 24.77
N VAL A 368 -4.95 -12.37 23.58
CA VAL A 368 -4.71 -10.96 23.25
C VAL A 368 -6.06 -10.29 23.00
N VAL A 369 -6.27 -9.12 23.61
CA VAL A 369 -7.44 -8.28 23.36
C VAL A 369 -7.04 -7.12 22.47
N LEU A 370 -7.74 -6.97 21.35
CA LEU A 370 -7.58 -5.88 20.40
C LEU A 370 -8.86 -5.03 20.43
N ASP A 371 -8.71 -3.76 20.78
CA ASP A 371 -9.78 -2.82 21.06
C ASP A 371 -9.82 -1.71 20.00
N GLY A 372 -10.82 -1.79 19.13
CA GLY A 372 -11.11 -0.82 18.10
C GLY A 372 -12.07 0.31 18.49
N SER A 373 -12.49 0.40 19.76
CA SER A 373 -13.60 1.25 20.21
C SER A 373 -13.36 2.76 20.07
N ALA A 374 -12.08 3.17 19.98
CA ALA A 374 -11.68 4.56 19.72
C ALA A 374 -11.83 4.97 18.24
N THR A 375 -12.17 4.04 17.36
CA THR A 375 -12.50 4.31 15.95
C THR A 375 -13.72 5.21 15.84
N TYR A 376 -13.69 6.19 14.95
CA TYR A 376 -14.82 7.09 14.75
C TYR A 376 -15.03 7.44 13.28
N ASP A 377 -16.25 7.87 12.98
CA ASP A 377 -16.66 8.31 11.66
C ASP A 377 -16.66 9.85 11.61
N PRO A 378 -15.91 10.50 10.71
CA PRO A 378 -16.00 11.95 10.54
C PRO A 378 -17.39 12.39 10.00
N ASP A 379 -18.15 11.48 9.40
CA ASP A 379 -19.47 11.74 8.84
C ASP A 379 -20.61 11.40 9.81
N ALA A 380 -20.29 11.02 11.05
CA ALA A 380 -21.29 10.66 12.05
C ALA A 380 -22.35 11.75 12.24
N GLY A 381 -23.61 11.40 12.03
CA GLY A 381 -24.76 12.29 12.19
C GLY A 381 -25.10 13.13 10.96
N LEU A 382 -24.36 13.00 9.86
CA LEU A 382 -24.75 13.60 8.59
C LEU A 382 -25.96 12.86 7.97
N PRO A 383 -26.88 13.56 7.28
CA PRO A 383 -28.00 12.91 6.61
C PRO A 383 -27.55 11.89 5.57
N GLY A 384 -28.24 10.74 5.49
CA GLY A 384 -27.93 9.69 4.51
C GLY A 384 -26.71 8.82 4.84
N HIS A 385 -26.07 9.04 5.99
CA HIS A 385 -24.97 8.24 6.49
C HIS A 385 -25.47 7.20 7.50
N GLU A 386 -24.95 5.97 7.40
CA GLU A 386 -25.28 4.85 8.29
C GLU A 386 -24.28 4.74 9.47
N ASP A 387 -24.25 3.61 10.17
CA ASP A 387 -23.21 3.32 11.17
C ASP A 387 -21.98 2.68 10.52
N LEU A 388 -20.82 2.82 11.16
CA LEU A 388 -19.61 2.09 10.77
C LEU A 388 -19.81 0.57 10.88
N GLU A 389 -19.29 -0.15 9.89
CA GLU A 389 -19.23 -1.62 9.91
C GLU A 389 -17.80 -2.07 10.24
N TYR A 390 -17.66 -3.04 11.14
CA TYR A 390 -16.38 -3.52 11.67
C TYR A 390 -16.13 -4.98 11.28
N LYS A 391 -14.91 -5.31 10.87
CA LYS A 391 -14.50 -6.68 10.57
C LYS A 391 -13.08 -6.94 11.06
N TRP A 392 -12.92 -8.01 11.83
CA TRP A 392 -11.61 -8.57 12.20
C TRP A 392 -11.36 -9.83 11.40
N TRP A 393 -10.19 -9.95 10.78
CA TRP A 393 -9.83 -11.15 10.03
C TRP A 393 -8.32 -11.34 9.97
N GLN A 394 -7.89 -12.57 9.73
CA GLN A 394 -6.47 -12.94 9.61
C GLN A 394 -6.02 -12.85 8.15
N TYR A 395 -4.96 -12.08 7.87
CA TYR A 395 -4.26 -12.09 6.60
C TYR A 395 -3.22 -13.22 6.62
N GLY A 396 -3.68 -14.46 6.45
CA GLY A 396 -2.86 -15.65 6.67
C GLY A 396 -1.75 -15.85 5.64
N GLU A 397 -1.91 -15.30 4.44
CA GLU A 397 -1.01 -15.55 3.31
C GLU A 397 0.40 -15.00 3.54
N ILE A 398 0.54 -13.88 4.27
CA ILE A 398 1.86 -13.37 4.68
C ILE A 398 2.45 -14.13 5.87
N THR A 399 1.64 -14.79 6.70
CA THR A 399 2.17 -15.67 7.76
C THR A 399 2.76 -16.96 7.20
N SER A 400 2.38 -17.35 5.98
CA SER A 400 2.88 -18.56 5.33
C SER A 400 4.33 -18.39 4.88
N THR A 401 5.27 -19.06 5.54
CA THR A 401 6.71 -18.95 5.26
C THR A 401 7.25 -20.00 4.29
N MET A 402 6.49 -21.06 3.99
CA MET A 402 6.80 -22.06 2.96
C MET A 402 5.53 -22.58 2.29
N GLY A 403 5.61 -22.97 1.02
CA GLY A 403 4.51 -23.65 0.34
C GLY A 403 4.16 -24.97 1.04
N GLY A 404 2.92 -25.09 1.53
CA GLY A 404 2.40 -26.31 2.15
C GLY A 404 2.44 -26.36 3.69
N THR A 405 3.05 -25.40 4.38
CA THR A 405 2.88 -25.29 5.85
C THR A 405 1.54 -24.68 6.18
N THR A 406 0.80 -25.30 7.11
CA THR A 406 -0.52 -24.80 7.51
C THR A 406 -0.32 -23.60 8.43
N VAL A 407 -0.83 -22.44 8.04
CA VAL A 407 -0.95 -21.30 8.96
C VAL A 407 -2.12 -21.58 9.91
N PRO A 408 -1.89 -21.68 11.23
CA PRO A 408 -2.97 -21.87 12.19
C PRO A 408 -4.01 -20.77 12.06
N GLN A 409 -5.27 -21.18 11.91
CA GLN A 409 -6.39 -20.24 11.85
C GLN A 409 -6.67 -19.68 13.24
N LEU A 410 -6.72 -18.36 13.32
CA LEU A 410 -7.05 -17.64 14.54
C LEU A 410 -8.56 -17.54 14.71
N ASN A 411 -9.05 -17.87 15.91
CA ASN A 411 -10.45 -17.72 16.27
C ASN A 411 -10.68 -16.36 16.94
N PHE A 412 -11.59 -15.56 16.38
CA PHE A 412 -11.94 -14.24 16.86
C PHE A 412 -13.19 -14.30 17.74
N THR A 413 -13.07 -13.90 19.01
CA THR A 413 -14.23 -13.71 19.89
C THR A 413 -14.59 -12.23 19.91
N LEU A 414 -15.68 -11.87 19.22
CA LEU A 414 -16.11 -10.48 19.07
C LEU A 414 -16.95 -10.00 20.26
N SER A 415 -16.78 -8.73 20.61
CA SER A 415 -17.58 -8.00 21.61
C SER A 415 -17.72 -6.53 21.20
N ASP A 416 -18.50 -5.74 21.96
CA ASP A 416 -18.79 -4.32 21.66
C ASP A 416 -19.24 -4.10 20.20
N ASN A 417 -20.23 -4.88 19.75
CA ASN A 417 -20.74 -4.85 18.38
C ASN A 417 -19.66 -5.03 17.28
N GLY A 418 -18.63 -5.83 17.57
CA GLY A 418 -17.54 -6.13 16.65
C GLY A 418 -16.35 -5.16 16.73
N ARG A 419 -16.41 -4.13 17.58
CA ARG A 419 -15.29 -3.19 17.79
C ARG A 419 -14.12 -3.81 18.54
N VAL A 420 -14.39 -4.79 19.40
CA VAL A 420 -13.35 -5.44 20.21
C VAL A 420 -13.29 -6.92 19.86
N THR A 421 -12.09 -7.46 19.71
CA THR A 421 -11.87 -8.90 19.54
C THR A 421 -10.88 -9.45 20.57
N SER A 422 -11.12 -10.67 21.02
CA SER A 422 -10.16 -11.47 21.77
C SER A 422 -9.71 -12.65 20.93
N VAL A 423 -8.40 -12.87 20.84
CA VAL A 423 -7.78 -13.94 20.04
C VAL A 423 -6.82 -14.72 20.92
N LYS A 424 -6.92 -16.05 20.87
CA LYS A 424 -5.97 -16.94 21.56
C LYS A 424 -4.89 -17.40 20.59
N MET A 425 -3.63 -17.18 20.96
CA MET A 425 -2.49 -17.57 20.13
C MET A 425 -2.34 -19.10 20.07
N PRO A 426 -1.81 -19.64 18.96
CA PRO A 426 -1.54 -21.07 18.82
C PRO A 426 -0.53 -21.59 19.86
N THR A 427 -0.40 -22.93 19.93
CA THR A 427 0.67 -23.57 20.70
C THR A 427 2.03 -23.22 20.10
N ALA A 428 3.10 -23.39 20.88
CA ALA A 428 4.47 -23.20 20.38
C ALA A 428 4.76 -24.15 19.21
N GLU A 429 4.38 -25.42 19.34
CA GLU A 429 4.52 -26.43 18.28
C GLU A 429 3.91 -25.95 16.95
N ALA A 430 2.67 -25.46 16.98
CA ALA A 430 2.00 -24.99 15.76
C ALA A 430 2.57 -23.67 15.22
N ALA A 431 2.90 -22.72 16.11
CA ALA A 431 3.42 -21.42 15.68
C ALA A 431 4.86 -21.49 15.18
N CYS A 432 5.67 -22.45 15.66
CA CYS A 432 7.09 -22.55 15.37
C CYS A 432 7.43 -23.59 14.30
N GLU A 433 6.49 -24.46 13.90
CA GLU A 433 6.71 -25.55 12.93
C GLU A 433 7.49 -25.11 11.68
N ALA A 434 7.02 -24.04 11.02
CA ALA A 434 7.62 -23.58 9.77
C ALA A 434 9.02 -22.95 9.99
N VAL A 435 9.22 -22.26 11.12
CA VAL A 435 10.51 -21.66 11.48
C VAL A 435 11.55 -22.73 11.82
N GLU A 436 11.14 -23.77 12.55
CA GLU A 436 11.99 -24.92 12.86
C GLU A 436 12.37 -25.67 11.57
N ALA A 437 11.42 -25.84 10.65
CA ALA A 437 11.70 -26.44 9.34
C ALA A 437 12.74 -25.63 8.55
N GLN A 438 12.66 -24.29 8.54
CA GLN A 438 13.66 -23.41 7.93
C GLN A 438 15.04 -23.53 8.60
N ALA A 439 15.10 -23.59 9.93
CA ALA A 439 16.35 -23.79 10.66
C ALA A 439 17.01 -25.13 10.32
N ASN A 440 16.22 -26.20 10.21
CA ASN A 440 16.70 -27.54 9.89
C ASN A 440 17.31 -27.66 8.48
N ILE A 441 16.91 -26.79 7.53
CA ILE A 441 17.50 -26.71 6.19
C ILE A 441 18.61 -25.66 6.07
N GLY A 442 19.10 -25.12 7.19
CA GLY A 442 20.26 -24.24 7.23
C GLY A 442 19.97 -22.76 6.95
N LEU A 443 18.71 -22.33 6.98
CA LEU A 443 18.33 -20.91 6.82
C LEU A 443 18.44 -20.09 8.13
N GLY A 444 18.96 -20.70 9.20
CA GLY A 444 19.18 -20.05 10.50
C GLY A 444 17.99 -20.16 11.47
N VAL A 445 18.24 -19.85 12.75
CA VAL A 445 17.21 -19.83 13.80
C VAL A 445 16.63 -18.41 13.87
N GLN A 446 15.31 -18.28 13.67
CA GLN A 446 14.63 -16.99 13.80
C GLN A 446 14.37 -16.67 15.29
N PRO A 447 14.44 -15.40 15.70
CA PRO A 447 14.23 -14.99 17.10
C PRO A 447 12.76 -15.09 17.55
N VAL A 448 11.84 -15.08 16.59
CA VAL A 448 10.40 -15.26 16.75
C VAL A 448 9.95 -16.47 15.94
N CYS A 449 8.83 -17.07 16.33
CA CYS A 449 8.17 -18.09 15.54
C CYS A 449 7.41 -17.42 14.38
N GLN A 450 6.19 -17.84 14.06
CA GLN A 450 5.38 -17.14 13.07
C GLN A 450 4.87 -15.77 13.56
N GLU A 451 4.79 -14.83 12.62
CA GLU A 451 4.08 -13.56 12.82
C GLU A 451 2.67 -13.66 12.23
N TYR A 452 1.66 -13.35 13.05
CA TYR A 452 0.26 -13.40 12.64
C TYR A 452 -0.24 -12.00 12.32
N HIS A 453 -0.66 -11.78 11.08
CA HIS A 453 -1.22 -10.51 10.65
C HIS A 453 -2.75 -10.54 10.79
N ILE A 454 -3.28 -9.66 11.64
CA ILE A 454 -4.70 -9.42 11.81
C ILE A 454 -5.03 -8.07 11.20
N ILE A 455 -6.11 -8.02 10.42
CA ILE A 455 -6.63 -6.79 9.84
C ILE A 455 -7.90 -6.40 10.56
N PHE A 456 -7.91 -5.19 11.11
CA PHE A 456 -9.13 -4.50 11.49
C PHE A 456 -9.60 -3.66 10.30
N GLU A 457 -10.68 -4.05 9.67
CA GLU A 457 -11.30 -3.33 8.56
C GLU A 457 -12.52 -2.56 9.07
N VAL A 458 -12.58 -1.28 8.70
CA VAL A 458 -13.69 -0.39 9.04
C VAL A 458 -14.23 0.21 7.76
N LYS A 459 -15.50 -0.05 7.49
CA LYS A 459 -16.23 0.53 6.37
C LYS A 459 -17.01 1.75 6.86
N GLY A 460 -16.77 2.88 6.20
CA GLY A 460 -17.40 4.17 6.50
C GLY A 460 -18.91 4.16 6.28
N SER A 461 -19.58 5.13 6.88
CA SER A 461 -21.04 5.32 6.79
C SER A 461 -21.53 5.91 5.48
N GLY A 462 -20.64 6.57 4.72
CA GLY A 462 -20.97 7.29 3.49
C GLY A 462 -21.66 6.44 2.43
N ARG A 463 -22.63 7.03 1.73
CA ARG A 463 -23.40 6.40 0.66
C ARG A 463 -23.41 7.30 -0.59
N PRO A 464 -23.44 6.72 -1.80
CA PRO A 464 -23.46 5.29 -2.08
C PRO A 464 -22.08 4.62 -2.00
N PHE A 465 -21.00 5.39 -1.81
CA PHE A 465 -19.63 4.89 -1.85
C PHE A 465 -18.98 4.93 -0.45
N PRO A 466 -19.06 3.86 0.34
CA PRO A 466 -18.48 3.81 1.68
C PRO A 466 -16.96 3.59 1.61
N ILE A 467 -16.19 4.60 2.02
CA ILE A 467 -14.73 4.51 2.05
C ILE A 467 -14.29 3.57 3.19
N ARG A 468 -13.31 2.70 2.92
CA ARG A 468 -12.74 1.77 3.91
C ARG A 468 -11.38 2.25 4.39
N ARG A 469 -11.11 2.03 5.67
CA ARG A 469 -9.78 2.15 6.27
C ARG A 469 -9.48 0.92 7.11
N TYR A 470 -8.20 0.70 7.36
CA TYR A 470 -7.71 -0.51 7.98
C TYR A 470 -6.74 -0.20 9.11
N LYS A 471 -6.52 -1.20 9.97
CA LYS A 471 -5.36 -1.26 10.86
C LYS A 471 -4.79 -2.67 10.82
N ARG A 472 -3.54 -2.79 10.37
CA ARG A 472 -2.78 -4.02 10.48
C ARG A 472 -2.23 -4.18 11.90
N VAL A 473 -2.49 -5.32 12.51
CA VAL A 473 -1.93 -5.74 13.79
C VAL A 473 -1.04 -6.95 13.56
N ILE A 474 0.21 -6.92 14.04
CA ILE A 474 1.18 -8.00 13.90
C ILE A 474 1.44 -8.60 15.28
N LEU A 475 1.07 -9.87 15.45
CA LEU A 475 1.33 -10.63 16.67
C LEU A 475 2.55 -11.52 16.45
N LYS A 476 3.67 -11.14 17.07
CA LYS A 476 4.96 -11.85 16.96
C LYS A 476 5.07 -12.88 18.08
N VAL A 477 4.90 -14.15 17.74
CA VAL A 477 4.94 -15.23 18.74
C VAL A 477 6.39 -15.47 19.18
N GLN A 478 6.65 -15.32 20.48
CA GLN A 478 7.99 -15.53 21.03
C GLN A 478 8.39 -17.01 20.96
N SER A 479 9.63 -17.26 20.52
CA SER A 479 10.19 -18.62 20.45
C SER A 479 10.62 -19.09 21.85
N PRO A 480 10.11 -20.23 22.34
CA PRO A 480 10.58 -20.81 23.61
C PRO A 480 12.08 -21.18 23.56
N VAL A 481 12.58 -21.55 22.38
CA VAL A 481 13.98 -21.96 22.15
C VAL A 481 14.96 -20.77 22.26
N ALA A 482 14.51 -19.56 21.91
CA ALA A 482 15.30 -18.34 22.03
C ALA A 482 15.41 -17.85 23.48
N ALA A 483 14.43 -18.15 24.33
CA ALA A 483 14.40 -17.77 25.74
C ALA A 483 15.41 -18.58 26.58
N GLU A 484 15.70 -19.84 26.23
CA GLU A 484 16.66 -20.70 26.95
C GLU A 484 18.14 -20.34 26.70
N LYS A 485 18.43 -19.48 25.71
CA LYS A 485 19.79 -19.03 25.37
C LYS A 485 20.14 -17.63 25.91
N ARG A 486 19.23 -16.95 26.63
CA ARG A 486 19.49 -15.65 27.26
C ARG A 486 19.94 -15.77 28.71
#